data_AF-A0A4U9UIM3-F1
#
_entry.id   AF-A0A4U9UIM3-F1
#
_cell.length_a   1.000
_cell.length_b   1.000
_cell.length_c   1.000
_cell.angle_alpha   90.00
_cell.angle_beta   90.00
_cell.angle_gamma   90.00
#
_symmetry.space_group_name_H-M   'P 1'
#
loop_
_entity.id
_entity.type
_entity.pdbx_description
1 polymer ?
#
loop_
_entity_poly.entity_id
_entity_poly.type
_entity_poly.pdbx_seq_one_letter_code
_entity_poly.pdbx_strand_id
1 'polypeptide(L)'
;MKSLEQITVPKPVSQVCDIFGLTVEQLVQQFLNHVDLGLYFSNPFDPDRWANLFTITCVLENLEDEKYLERYAGFVNRITEAVLSGPKKDALDKVYNIVDEWHKAVLENRIHELMKNGGDEGSEGLPYD
;
A
#
# COMPACT_ATOMS: atom_id res chain seq x y z
N MET A 1 -15.60 4.70 -12.40
CA MET A 1 -15.19 4.66 -10.97
C MET A 1 -16.12 3.69 -10.28
N LYS A 2 -15.61 2.57 -9.72
CA LYS A 2 -16.43 1.77 -8.80
C LYS A 2 -16.77 2.67 -7.61
N SER A 3 -18.05 2.89 -7.36
CA SER A 3 -18.52 3.56 -6.15
C SER A 3 -17.92 2.83 -4.95
N LEU A 4 -17.47 3.56 -3.92
CA LEU A 4 -17.16 2.98 -2.62
C LEU A 4 -18.34 2.07 -2.24
N GLU A 5 -18.15 0.76 -2.28
CA GLU A 5 -19.14 -0.19 -1.78
C GLU A 5 -19.50 0.24 -0.35
N GLN A 6 -20.79 0.28 -0.02
CA GLN A 6 -21.24 0.76 1.28
C GLN A 6 -20.56 -0.08 2.37
N ILE A 7 -19.67 0.57 3.13
CA ILE A 7 -19.00 -0.07 4.27
C ILE A 7 -20.09 -0.52 5.23
N THR A 8 -20.21 -1.83 5.42
CA THR A 8 -21.13 -2.38 6.41
C THR A 8 -20.51 -2.17 7.79
N VAL A 9 -21.09 -1.30 8.60
CA VAL A 9 -20.60 -1.02 9.95
C VAL A 9 -21.15 -2.08 10.92
N PRO A 10 -20.28 -2.90 11.54
CA PRO A 10 -20.73 -3.89 12.51
C PRO A 10 -21.31 -3.23 13.76
N LYS A 11 -22.36 -3.83 14.34
CA LYS A 11 -22.99 -3.34 15.58
C LYS A 11 -21.97 -3.01 16.70
N PRO A 12 -20.94 -3.84 16.98
CA PRO A 12 -19.94 -3.49 17.99
C PRO A 12 -19.20 -2.17 17.71
N VAL A 13 -18.93 -1.84 16.45
CA VAL A 13 -18.29 -0.58 16.06
C VAL A 13 -19.21 0.60 16.32
N SER A 14 -20.50 0.47 15.99
CA SER A 14 -21.51 1.48 16.32
C SER A 14 -21.62 1.70 17.84
N GLN A 15 -21.60 0.63 18.63
CA GLN A 15 -21.66 0.76 20.09
C GLN A 15 -20.46 1.51 20.66
N VAL A 16 -19.25 1.25 20.16
CA VAL A 16 -18.05 2.02 20.55
C VAL A 16 -18.22 3.50 20.21
N CYS A 17 -18.69 3.80 18.99
CA CYS A 17 -18.98 5.16 18.56
C CYS A 17 -19.99 5.85 19.50
N ASP A 18 -21.09 5.19 19.83
CA ASP A 18 -22.12 5.72 20.73
C ASP A 18 -21.59 5.95 22.16
N ILE A 19 -20.79 5.03 22.70
CA ILE A 19 -20.22 5.12 24.05
C ILE A 19 -19.27 6.32 24.19
N PHE A 20 -18.44 6.57 23.17
CA PHE A 20 -17.40 7.59 23.23
C PHE A 20 -17.77 8.89 22.49
N GLY A 21 -18.98 8.98 21.92
CA GLY A 21 -19.45 10.16 21.19
C GLY A 21 -18.66 10.42 19.90
N LEU A 22 -18.23 9.36 19.22
CA LEU A 22 -17.50 9.42 17.95
C LEU A 22 -18.43 9.04 16.79
N THR A 23 -18.12 9.51 15.59
CA THR A 23 -18.70 8.94 14.36
C THR A 23 -17.75 7.89 13.77
N VAL A 24 -18.28 7.01 12.91
CA VAL A 24 -17.46 6.02 12.19
C VAL A 24 -16.42 6.71 11.31
N GLU A 25 -16.79 7.82 10.67
CA GLU A 25 -15.90 8.62 9.84
C GLU A 25 -14.75 9.19 10.66
N GLN A 26 -15.02 9.67 11.88
CA GLN A 26 -13.96 10.15 12.78
C GLN A 26 -13.01 9.02 13.16
N LEU A 27 -13.53 7.83 13.48
CA LEU A 27 -12.71 6.67 13.81
C LEU A 27 -11.84 6.22 12.63
N VAL A 28 -12.42 6.14 11.42
CA VAL A 28 -11.70 5.79 10.20
C VAL A 28 -10.65 6.85 9.85
N GLN A 29 -10.98 8.14 10.02
CA GLN A 29 -10.03 9.22 9.77
C GLN A 29 -8.83 9.15 10.72
N GLN A 30 -9.02 8.74 11.98
CA GLN A 30 -7.89 8.48 12.88
C GLN A 30 -6.97 7.39 12.33
N PHE A 31 -7.53 6.28 11.85
CA PHE A 31 -6.71 5.26 11.20
C PHE A 31 -5.93 5.82 10.00
N LEU A 32 -6.62 6.50 9.07
CA LEU A 32 -5.99 7.04 7.86
C LEU A 32 -4.87 8.03 8.17
N ASN A 33 -5.04 8.87 9.19
CA ASN A 33 -4.03 9.85 9.61
C ASN A 33 -2.74 9.20 10.18
N HIS A 34 -2.79 7.94 10.59
CA HIS A 34 -1.66 7.20 11.15
C HIS A 34 -1.03 6.21 10.16
N VAL A 35 -1.56 6.12 8.93
CA VAL A 35 -0.92 5.32 7.87
C VAL A 35 0.24 6.12 7.29
N ASP A 36 1.44 5.62 7.55
CA ASP A 36 2.71 6.14 7.09
C ASP A 36 3.73 4.98 6.98
N LEU A 37 3.84 4.42 5.78
CA LEU A 37 4.75 3.30 5.52
C LEU A 37 6.22 3.71 5.65
N GLY A 38 6.57 4.95 5.33
CA GLY A 38 7.95 5.42 5.44
C GLY A 38 8.39 5.51 6.89
N LEU A 39 7.52 6.04 7.75
CA LEU A 39 7.74 6.04 9.20
C LEU A 39 7.79 4.61 9.75
N TYR A 40 6.87 3.74 9.33
CA TYR A 40 6.85 2.34 9.77
C TYR A 40 8.15 1.60 9.44
N PHE A 41 8.64 1.70 8.20
CA PHE A 41 9.89 1.04 7.84
C PHE A 41 11.12 1.64 8.54
N SER A 42 11.07 2.93 8.87
CA SER A 42 12.14 3.61 9.61
C SER A 42 12.14 3.29 11.09
N ASN A 43 10.97 3.00 11.67
CA ASN A 43 10.80 2.65 13.07
C ASN A 43 9.72 1.56 13.26
N PRO A 44 10.02 0.29 12.91
CA PRO A 44 9.01 -0.78 12.94
C PRO A 44 8.57 -1.15 14.36
N PHE A 45 9.24 -0.65 15.39
CA PHE A 45 8.92 -0.87 16.79
C PHE A 45 8.22 0.33 17.45
N ASP A 46 7.83 1.34 16.66
CA ASP A 46 7.07 2.48 17.18
C ASP A 46 5.82 1.99 17.95
N PRO A 47 5.55 2.51 19.16
CA PRO A 47 4.36 2.13 19.92
C PRO A 47 3.06 2.48 19.19
N ASP A 48 3.06 3.52 18.34
CA ASP A 48 1.89 4.00 17.60
C ASP A 48 1.79 3.41 16.18
N ARG A 49 2.52 2.32 15.90
CA ARG A 49 2.57 1.65 14.58
C ARG A 49 1.30 0.92 14.14
N TRP A 50 0.25 0.91 14.96
CA TRP A 50 -0.91 0.02 14.82
C TRP A 50 -1.60 0.13 13.45
N ALA A 51 -1.76 1.36 12.93
CA ALA A 51 -2.40 1.59 11.63
C ALA A 51 -1.56 1.02 10.47
N ASN A 52 -0.24 1.18 10.55
CA ASN A 52 0.71 0.64 9.58
C ASN A 52 0.79 -0.88 9.61
N LEU A 53 0.84 -1.46 10.82
CA LEU A 53 0.83 -2.90 10.99
C LEU A 53 -0.44 -3.52 10.39
N PHE A 54 -1.60 -2.97 10.72
CA PHE A 54 -2.87 -3.41 10.14
C PHE A 54 -2.86 -3.28 8.61
N THR A 55 -2.40 -2.14 8.08
CA THR A 55 -2.32 -1.91 6.64
C THR A 55 -1.46 -2.97 5.94
N ILE A 56 -0.26 -3.26 6.47
CA ILE A 56 0.63 -4.27 5.90
C ILE A 56 0.03 -5.66 5.98
N THR A 57 -0.60 -6.03 7.10
CA THR A 57 -1.29 -7.32 7.23
C THR A 57 -2.37 -7.46 6.18
N CYS A 58 -3.24 -6.45 5.99
CA CYS A 58 -4.27 -6.49 4.97
C CYS A 58 -3.67 -6.58 3.55
N VAL A 59 -2.59 -5.85 3.27
CA VAL A 59 -1.94 -5.91 1.95
C VAL A 59 -1.33 -7.30 1.69
N LEU A 60 -0.65 -7.88 2.68
CA LEU A 60 -0.05 -9.22 2.57
C LEU A 60 -1.11 -10.30 2.37
N GLU A 61 -2.25 -10.22 3.06
CA GLU A 61 -3.36 -11.16 2.88
C GLU A 61 -3.99 -11.09 1.48
N ASN A 62 -3.88 -9.94 0.80
CA ASN A 62 -4.41 -9.73 -0.55
C ASN A 62 -3.34 -9.79 -1.65
N LEU A 63 -2.09 -10.10 -1.30
CA LEU A 63 -1.01 -10.35 -2.25
C LEU A 63 -1.13 -11.79 -2.77
N GLU A 64 -1.83 -11.96 -3.89
CA GLU A 64 -2.10 -13.27 -4.49
C GLU A 64 -0.88 -13.92 -5.17
N ASP A 65 0.20 -13.17 -5.41
CA ASP A 65 1.38 -13.67 -6.14
C ASP A 65 2.69 -13.22 -5.47
N GLU A 66 3.44 -14.18 -4.94
CA GLU A 66 4.77 -13.99 -4.34
C GLU A 66 5.74 -13.29 -5.31
N LYS A 67 5.53 -13.37 -6.62
CA LYS A 67 6.35 -12.65 -7.61
C LYS A 67 6.31 -11.15 -7.44
N TYR A 68 5.22 -10.57 -6.90
CA TYR A 68 5.19 -9.14 -6.59
C TYR A 68 6.12 -8.79 -5.44
N LEU A 69 6.21 -9.65 -4.42
CA LEU A 69 7.14 -9.47 -3.32
C LEU A 69 8.59 -9.58 -3.79
N GLU A 70 8.89 -10.60 -4.62
CA GLU A 70 10.22 -10.76 -5.21
C GLU A 70 10.62 -9.59 -6.11
N ARG A 71 9.69 -9.14 -6.97
CA ARG A 71 9.91 -8.03 -7.92
C ARG A 71 10.30 -6.73 -7.23
N TYR A 72 9.78 -6.48 -6.03
CA TYR A 72 10.01 -5.23 -5.31
C TYR A 72 10.89 -5.39 -4.06
N ALA A 73 11.42 -6.58 -3.78
CA ALA A 73 12.31 -6.84 -2.64
C ALA A 73 13.52 -5.90 -2.61
N GLY A 74 14.00 -5.46 -3.78
CA GLY A 74 15.07 -4.47 -3.90
C GLY A 74 14.77 -3.13 -3.20
N PHE A 75 13.51 -2.68 -3.19
CA PHE A 75 13.12 -1.46 -2.47
C PHE A 75 13.21 -1.66 -0.95
N VAL A 76 12.78 -2.82 -0.45
CA VAL A 76 12.87 -3.16 0.99
C VAL A 76 14.33 -3.23 1.45
N ASN A 77 15.23 -3.79 0.63
CA ASN A 77 16.66 -3.79 0.93
C ASN A 77 17.24 -2.38 1.00
N ARG A 78 16.92 -1.52 0.02
CA ARG A 78 17.37 -0.12 0.01
C ARG A 78 16.86 0.66 1.22
N ILE A 79 15.63 0.41 1.63
CA ILE A 79 15.04 0.98 2.86
C ILE A 79 15.83 0.52 4.08
N THR A 80 16.13 -0.77 4.18
CA THR A 80 16.90 -1.34 5.29
C THR A 80 18.30 -0.71 5.36
N GLU A 81 18.99 -0.58 4.24
CA GLU A 81 20.27 0.11 4.14
C GLU A 81 20.18 1.58 4.54
N ALA A 82 19.14 2.30 4.11
CA ALA A 82 18.93 3.70 4.47
C ALA A 82 18.75 3.89 5.98
N VAL A 83 18.02 2.98 6.64
CA VAL A 83 17.79 2.99 8.09
C VAL A 83 19.07 2.67 8.88
N LEU A 84 19.90 1.75 8.38
CA LEU A 84 21.11 1.31 9.07
C LEU A 84 22.33 2.24 8.86
N SER A 85 22.32 3.10 7.83
CA SER A 85 23.52 3.81 7.35
C SER A 85 23.75 5.22 7.91
N GLY A 86 22.87 5.78 8.76
CA GLY A 86 23.06 7.17 9.18
C GLY A 86 22.15 7.70 10.30
N PRO A 87 22.22 9.01 10.57
CA PRO A 87 21.37 9.68 11.56
C PRO A 87 19.89 9.48 11.24
N LYS A 88 19.04 9.30 12.27
CA LYS A 88 17.61 9.00 12.12
C LYS A 88 16.86 9.95 11.17
N LYS A 89 17.19 11.24 11.16
CA LYS A 89 16.52 12.23 10.32
C LYS A 89 16.83 12.02 8.83
N ASP A 90 18.10 11.86 8.49
CA ASP A 90 18.54 11.64 7.10
C ASP A 90 18.09 10.27 6.58
N ALA A 91 17.97 9.29 7.48
CA ALA A 91 17.42 7.97 7.17
C ALA A 91 15.93 8.07 6.79
N LEU A 92 15.14 8.83 7.54
CA LEU A 92 13.70 8.98 7.28
C LEU A 92 13.43 9.64 5.91
N ASP A 93 14.13 10.73 5.60
CA ASP A 93 13.99 11.41 4.30
C ASP A 93 14.39 10.49 3.13
N LYS A 94 15.44 9.66 3.30
CA LYS A 94 15.82 8.65 2.31
C LYS A 94 14.75 7.58 2.15
N VAL A 95 14.17 7.09 3.24
CA VAL A 95 13.12 6.08 3.19
C VAL A 95 11.89 6.62 2.45
N TYR A 96 11.47 7.86 2.70
CA TYR A 96 10.37 8.47 1.95
C TYR A 96 10.65 8.53 0.45
N ASN A 97 11.85 8.95 0.05
CA ASN A 97 12.24 8.96 -1.37
C ASN A 97 12.18 7.55 -1.98
N ILE A 98 12.63 6.52 -1.27
CA ILE A 98 12.59 5.14 -1.77
C ILE A 98 11.13 4.64 -1.89
N VAL A 99 10.26 4.98 -0.93
CA VAL A 99 8.83 4.63 -0.99
C VAL A 99 8.14 5.31 -2.18
N ASP A 100 8.45 6.58 -2.45
CA ASP A 100 7.93 7.29 -3.63
C ASP A 100 8.40 6.68 -4.95
N GLU A 101 9.67 6.30 -5.04
CA GLU A 101 10.19 5.58 -6.20
C GLU A 101 9.52 4.22 -6.38
N TRP A 102 9.31 3.48 -5.28
CA TRP A 102 8.60 2.21 -5.32
C TRP A 102 7.17 2.39 -5.84
N HIS A 103 6.45 3.39 -5.33
CA HIS A 103 5.11 3.71 -5.79
C HIS A 103 5.06 4.00 -7.30
N LYS A 104 5.99 4.81 -7.82
CA LYS A 104 6.10 5.10 -9.26
C LYS A 104 6.36 3.83 -10.08
N ALA A 105 7.32 3.01 -9.65
CA ALA A 105 7.64 1.76 -10.34
C ALA A 105 6.44 0.79 -10.39
N VAL A 106 5.65 0.72 -9.32
CA VAL A 106 4.41 -0.09 -9.29
C VAL A 106 3.38 0.45 -10.30
N LEU A 107 3.20 1.77 -10.38
CA LEU A 107 2.27 2.38 -11.32
C LEU A 107 2.69 2.15 -12.78
N GLU A 108 3.98 2.34 -13.10
CA GLU A 108 4.53 2.08 -14.44
C GLU A 108 4.35 0.62 -14.86
N ASN A 109 4.64 -0.31 -13.96
CA ASN A 109 4.47 -1.74 -14.21
C ASN A 109 3.00 -2.11 -14.48
N ARG A 110 2.06 -1.54 -13.70
CA ARG A 110 0.62 -1.73 -13.93
C ARG A 110 0.18 -1.18 -15.29
N ILE A 111 0.72 -0.04 -15.71
CA ILE A 111 0.44 0.52 -17.04
C ILE A 111 0.95 -0.43 -18.14
N HIS A 112 2.19 -0.92 -18.02
CA HIS A 112 2.75 -1.85 -19.00
C HIS A 112 1.98 -3.17 -19.09
N GLU A 113 1.53 -3.71 -17.96
CA GLU A 113 0.71 -4.93 -17.93
C GLU A 113 -0.66 -4.73 -18.60
N LEU A 114 -1.31 -3.59 -18.37
CA LEU A 114 -2.55 -3.23 -19.06
C LEU A 114 -2.34 -3.05 -20.57
N MET A 115 -1.23 -2.42 -20.98
CA MET A 115 -0.91 -2.25 -22.40
C MET A 115 -0.59 -3.57 -23.10
N LYS A 116 0.12 -4.49 -22.41
CA LYS A 116 0.44 -5.82 -22.95
C LYS A 116 -0.82 -6.69 -23.09
N ASN A 117 -1.71 -6.64 -22.10
CA ASN A 117 -2.96 -7.42 -22.12
C ASN A 117 -4.04 -6.81 -23.02
N GLY A 118 -3.93 -5.51 -23.37
CA GLY A 118 -4.82 -4.83 -24.31
C GLY A 118 -4.34 -4.85 -25.77
N GLY A 119 -3.21 -5.50 -26.06
CA GLY A 119 -2.58 -5.54 -27.40
C GLY A 119 -2.84 -6.80 -28.22
N ASP A 120 -3.53 -7.81 -27.67
CA ASP A 120 -3.72 -9.13 -28.29
C ASP A 120 -5.13 -9.36 -28.90
N GLU A 121 -5.93 -8.31 -29.11
CA GLU A 121 -7.18 -8.39 -29.90
C GLU A 121 -7.00 -7.80 -31.31
N GLY A 122 -6.03 -8.30 -32.09
CA GLY A 122 -5.79 -7.70 -33.41
C GLY A 122 -4.75 -8.33 -34.32
N SER A 123 -4.60 -9.64 -34.37
CA SER A 123 -3.96 -10.28 -35.53
C SER A 123 -4.45 -11.71 -35.78
N GLU A 124 -5.75 -11.89 -35.95
CA GLU A 124 -6.22 -12.96 -36.82
C GLU A 124 -5.96 -12.51 -38.27
N GLY A 125 -4.90 -13.05 -38.85
CA GLY A 125 -4.64 -12.91 -40.28
C GLY A 125 -5.84 -13.42 -41.06
N LEU A 126 -6.52 -12.51 -41.76
CA LEU A 126 -7.53 -12.85 -42.75
C LEU A 126 -6.87 -13.71 -43.84
N PRO A 127 -7.48 -14.85 -44.23
CA PRO A 127 -7.01 -15.58 -45.40
C PRO A 127 -7.40 -14.74 -46.62
N TYR A 128 -6.41 -14.33 -47.41
CA TYR A 128 -6.65 -13.95 -48.79
C TYR A 128 -6.50 -15.19 -49.66
N ASP A 129 -7.48 -15.35 -50.55
CA ASP A 129 -7.80 -16.48 -51.44
C ASP A 129 -6.61 -17.11 -52.20
#